data_AF-A0A2W6QKK8-F1
#
_entry.id   AF-A0A2W6QKK8-F1
#
_cell.length_a   1.000
_cell.length_b   1.000
_cell.length_c   1.000
_cell.angle_alpha   90.00
_cell.angle_beta   90.00
_cell.angle_gamma   90.00
#
_symmetry.space_group_name_H-M   'P 1'
#
loop_
_entity.id
_entity.type
_entity.pdbx_description
1 polymer ?
#
loop_
_entity_poly.entity_id
_entity_poly.type
_entity_poly.pdbx_seq_one_letter_code
_entity_poly.pdbx_strand_id
1 'polypeptide(L)'
;MKRIFTLFLTLCLLVSSVPLAAAAENNEKVSPVLDERVISILEQNNIDYQIQDGTLKLSEITPETIATVNKLLNSESRNSLAATYPTPYTHMKNYDIYTSEKFQAATKTALGAAVVEWAKGKFIPDPWKISIAAIGGFGVYYFVTSNKENLFISIKYYYRALGPGFFTENGNFIGDYEILKEIRVTANSNHTGGNIEHDARKSSVVEPWF
;
A
#
# COMPACT_ATOMS: atom_id res chain seq x y z
N MET A 1 8.07 29.44 14.77
CA MET A 1 7.68 29.54 13.34
C MET A 1 8.41 28.55 12.44
N LYS A 2 9.76 28.54 12.36
CA LYS A 2 10.50 27.64 11.44
C LYS A 2 10.19 26.14 11.64
N ARG A 3 10.13 25.64 12.88
CA ARG A 3 9.87 24.21 13.18
C ARG A 3 8.45 23.72 12.82
N ILE A 4 7.44 24.61 12.92
CA ILE A 4 6.04 24.29 12.55
C ILE A 4 5.91 24.22 11.03
N PHE A 5 6.60 25.13 10.32
CA PHE A 5 6.69 25.11 8.86
C PHE A 5 7.35 23.83 8.35
N THR A 6 8.42 23.35 9.01
CA THR A 6 9.08 22.09 8.61
C THR A 6 8.18 20.88 8.85
N LEU A 7 7.52 20.80 10.02
CA LEU A 7 6.56 19.74 10.35
C LEU A 7 5.37 19.68 9.39
N PHE A 8 4.87 20.82 8.94
CA PHE A 8 3.76 20.87 7.99
C PHE A 8 4.21 20.66 6.54
N LEU A 9 5.41 21.10 6.15
CA LEU A 9 5.98 20.76 4.85
C LEU A 9 6.24 19.24 4.76
N THR A 10 6.71 18.60 5.84
CA THR A 10 6.79 17.14 5.90
C THR A 10 5.41 16.49 5.89
N LEU A 11 4.40 17.07 6.54
CA LEU A 11 3.03 16.57 6.49
C LEU A 11 2.42 16.70 5.09
N CYS A 12 2.63 17.82 4.37
CA CYS A 12 2.20 18.01 3.00
C CYS A 12 2.96 17.13 2.00
N LEU A 13 4.26 16.91 2.21
CA LEU A 13 5.05 15.97 1.42
C LEU A 13 4.57 14.52 1.66
N LEU A 14 4.19 14.19 2.90
CA LEU A 14 3.53 12.92 3.24
C LEU A 14 2.13 12.83 2.60
N VAL A 15 1.36 13.92 2.51
CA VAL A 15 0.04 13.94 1.82
C VAL A 15 0.20 13.84 0.29
N SER A 16 1.35 14.24 -0.27
CA SER A 16 1.64 14.02 -1.70
C SER A 16 2.17 12.61 -2.03
N SER A 17 2.63 11.85 -1.02
CA SER A 17 2.96 10.43 -1.16
C SER A 17 1.79 9.50 -0.77
N VAL A 18 0.73 10.04 -0.17
CA VAL A 18 -0.51 9.33 0.08
C VAL A 18 -1.48 9.71 -1.05
N PRO A 19 -2.09 8.75 -1.78
CA PRO A 19 -3.22 9.12 -2.61
C PRO A 19 -4.29 9.68 -1.68
N LEU A 20 -4.53 11.00 -1.77
CA LEU A 20 -5.65 11.66 -1.14
C LEU A 20 -6.91 11.03 -1.77
N ALA A 21 -7.36 9.94 -1.18
CA ALA A 21 -8.59 9.23 -1.48
C ALA A 21 -9.70 10.28 -1.61
N ALA A 22 -10.65 10.20 -2.55
CA ALA A 22 -11.68 9.17 -2.51
C ALA A 22 -12.09 8.80 -1.07
N ALA A 23 -12.10 9.78 -0.16
CA ALA A 23 -12.40 9.62 1.26
C ALA A 23 -13.92 9.51 1.45
N ALA A 24 -14.49 8.42 0.97
CA ALA A 24 -15.77 7.87 1.41
C ALA A 24 -15.97 6.46 0.83
N GLU A 25 -15.01 5.56 1.01
CA GLU A 25 -15.28 4.11 1.14
C GLU A 25 -13.98 3.42 1.58
N ASN A 26 -14.04 2.76 2.74
CA ASN A 26 -13.01 1.90 3.35
C ASN A 26 -11.76 2.58 3.95
N ASN A 27 -11.96 3.31 5.05
CA ASN A 27 -10.98 3.39 6.14
C ASN A 27 -10.98 2.10 7.00
N GLU A 28 -11.13 0.92 6.38
CA GLU A 28 -10.65 -0.27 7.06
C GLU A 28 -9.13 -0.17 7.00
N LYS A 29 -8.47 -0.18 8.17
CA LYS A 29 -7.02 -0.45 8.20
C LYS A 29 -6.83 -1.69 7.33
N VAL A 30 -6.19 -1.53 6.17
CA VAL A 30 -5.95 -2.66 5.27
C VAL A 30 -5.21 -3.69 6.10
N SER A 31 -5.89 -4.79 6.40
CA SER A 31 -5.28 -5.81 7.25
C SER A 31 -4.04 -6.30 6.50
N PRO A 32 -2.88 -6.30 7.14
CA PRO A 32 -1.65 -6.77 6.54
C PRO A 32 -1.89 -8.18 6.01
N VAL A 33 -1.57 -8.40 4.75
CA VAL A 33 -1.70 -9.72 4.14
C VAL A 33 -0.62 -10.59 4.75
N LEU A 34 -1.01 -11.59 5.53
CA LEU A 34 -0.06 -12.51 6.14
C LEU A 34 0.16 -13.71 5.22
N ASP A 35 1.38 -14.25 5.22
CA ASP A 35 1.69 -15.46 4.46
C ASP A 35 1.06 -16.67 5.16
N GLU A 36 -0.10 -17.08 4.66
CA GLU A 36 -0.89 -18.21 5.17
C GLU A 36 -0.06 -19.51 5.25
N ARG A 37 0.97 -19.66 4.42
CA ARG A 37 1.83 -20.85 4.45
C ARG A 37 2.72 -20.88 5.68
N VAL A 38 3.28 -19.73 6.06
CA VAL A 38 4.11 -19.61 7.26
C VAL A 38 3.25 -19.88 8.49
N ILE A 39 2.05 -19.29 8.53
CA ILE A 39 1.06 -19.56 9.59
C ILE A 39 0.72 -21.05 9.66
N SER A 40 0.43 -21.68 8.52
CA SER A 40 0.10 -23.11 8.46
C SER A 40 1.23 -23.99 9.00
N ILE A 41 2.50 -23.66 8.70
CA ILE A 41 3.66 -24.40 9.22
C ILE A 41 3.75 -24.25 10.75
N LEU A 42 3.54 -23.05 11.29
CA LEU A 42 3.57 -22.83 12.73
C LEU A 42 2.45 -23.61 13.44
N GLU A 43 1.22 -23.56 12.92
CA GLU A 43 0.07 -24.27 13.49
C GLU A 43 0.24 -25.79 13.44
N GLN A 44 0.70 -26.33 12.31
CA GLN A 44 0.94 -27.78 12.16
C GLN A 44 2.02 -28.31 13.12
N ASN A 45 2.97 -27.46 13.52
CA ASN A 45 4.06 -27.82 14.42
C ASN A 45 3.81 -27.38 15.88
N ASN A 46 2.60 -26.90 16.21
CA ASN A 46 2.23 -26.40 17.54
C ASN A 46 3.20 -25.31 18.06
N ILE A 47 3.59 -24.38 17.19
CA ILE A 47 4.45 -23.25 17.54
C ILE A 47 3.59 -22.01 17.77
N ASP A 48 3.64 -21.47 18.98
CA ASP A 48 2.88 -20.27 19.35
C ASP A 48 3.43 -19.01 18.67
N TYR A 49 2.52 -18.20 18.13
CA TYR A 49 2.84 -16.94 17.46
C TYR A 49 1.86 -15.81 17.82
N GLN A 50 2.27 -14.59 17.52
CA GLN A 50 1.50 -13.36 17.67
C GLN A 50 1.64 -12.52 16.41
N ILE A 51 0.62 -11.72 16.12
CA ILE A 51 0.66 -10.72 15.06
C ILE A 51 0.77 -9.36 15.74
N GLN A 52 1.94 -8.72 15.63
CA GLN A 52 2.20 -7.38 16.17
C GLN A 52 2.46 -6.44 14.99
N ASP A 53 1.64 -5.39 14.86
CA ASP A 53 1.75 -4.40 13.78
C ASP A 53 1.81 -5.01 12.37
N GLY A 54 1.10 -6.11 12.15
CA GLY A 54 1.10 -6.82 10.87
C GLY A 54 2.30 -7.70 10.58
N THR A 55 3.23 -7.79 11.53
CA THR A 55 4.37 -8.68 11.47
C THR A 55 4.11 -9.92 12.32
N LEU A 56 4.39 -11.09 11.74
CA LEU A 56 4.34 -12.36 12.45
C LEU A 56 5.52 -12.46 13.41
N LYS A 57 5.26 -12.78 14.68
CA LYS A 57 6.25 -12.87 15.73
C LYS A 57 6.08 -14.14 16.55
N LEU A 58 7.18 -14.83 16.87
CA LEU A 58 7.14 -15.99 17.77
C LEU A 58 6.84 -15.55 19.21
N SER A 59 5.98 -16.31 19.89
CA SER A 59 5.67 -16.08 21.31
C SER A 59 6.85 -16.44 22.22
N GLU A 60 7.56 -17.52 21.89
CA GLU A 60 8.76 -17.96 22.59
C GLU A 60 10.01 -17.60 21.76
N ILE A 61 10.87 -16.76 22.34
CA ILE A 61 12.07 -16.22 21.68
C ILE A 61 13.30 -16.83 22.38
N THR A 62 13.59 -18.09 22.06
CA THR A 62 14.86 -18.74 22.44
C THR A 62 15.66 -19.08 21.18
N PRO A 63 17.01 -19.10 21.24
CA PRO A 63 17.83 -19.49 20.10
C PRO A 63 17.49 -20.87 19.54
N GLU A 64 17.11 -21.80 20.42
CA GLU A 64 16.72 -23.17 20.06
C GLU A 64 15.39 -23.21 19.30
N THR A 65 14.38 -22.47 19.77
CA THR A 65 13.09 -22.35 19.10
C THR A 65 13.27 -21.70 17.72
N ILE A 66 14.00 -20.59 17.64
CA ILE A 66 14.25 -19.86 16.36
C ILE A 66 14.98 -20.76 15.35
N ALA A 67 16.03 -21.46 15.78
CA ALA A 67 16.77 -22.38 14.91
C ALA A 67 15.88 -23.52 14.41
N THR A 68 15.02 -24.05 15.28
CA THR A 68 14.07 -25.11 14.94
C THR A 68 13.05 -24.63 13.91
N VAL A 69 12.41 -23.47 14.12
CA VAL A 69 11.44 -22.90 13.17
C VAL A 69 12.10 -22.61 11.83
N ASN A 70 13.27 -21.98 11.81
CA ASN A 70 13.98 -21.68 10.57
C ASN A 70 14.39 -22.94 9.80
N LYS A 71 14.71 -24.03 10.51
CA LYS A 71 14.97 -25.32 9.88
C LYS A 71 13.70 -25.92 9.27
N LEU A 72 12.57 -25.83 9.97
CA LEU A 72 11.26 -26.31 9.50
C LEU A 72 10.81 -25.58 8.23
N LEU A 73 10.88 -24.24 8.23
CA LEU A 73 10.57 -23.42 7.04
C LEU A 73 11.41 -23.84 5.83
N ASN A 74 12.71 -24.08 6.06
CA ASN A 74 13.61 -24.53 5.00
C ASN A 74 13.34 -25.99 4.56
N SER A 75 12.93 -26.91 5.44
CA SER A 75 12.64 -28.29 5.04
C SER A 75 11.32 -28.43 4.30
N GLU A 76 10.27 -27.75 4.75
CA GLU A 76 8.95 -27.77 4.11
C GLU A 76 8.99 -27.12 2.71
N SER A 77 9.86 -26.11 2.54
CA SER A 77 10.12 -25.50 1.22
C SER A 77 10.72 -26.45 0.19
N ARG A 78 11.38 -27.53 0.63
CA ARG A 78 12.09 -28.49 -0.24
C ARG A 78 11.30 -29.77 -0.47
N ASN A 79 10.47 -30.17 0.48
CA ASN A 79 9.81 -31.48 0.48
C ASN A 79 8.36 -31.45 -0.04
N SER A 80 7.71 -30.29 -0.04
CA SER A 80 6.35 -30.17 -0.55
C SER A 80 6.36 -29.77 -2.04
N LEU A 81 5.70 -30.58 -2.89
CA LEU A 81 5.39 -30.21 -4.28
C LEU A 81 4.58 -28.90 -4.38
N ALA A 82 3.96 -28.47 -3.27
CA ALA A 82 3.14 -27.26 -3.15
C ALA A 82 3.96 -25.97 -2.88
N ALA A 83 5.23 -26.04 -2.46
CA ALA A 83 6.05 -24.88 -2.12
C ALA A 83 7.21 -24.65 -3.11
N THR A 84 6.98 -24.84 -4.42
CA THR A 84 7.99 -24.46 -5.42
C THR A 84 8.10 -22.95 -5.47
N TYR A 85 9.28 -22.44 -5.11
CA TYR A 85 9.60 -21.02 -5.22
C TYR A 85 10.17 -20.70 -6.60
N PRO A 86 9.86 -19.53 -7.19
CA PRO A 86 8.90 -18.55 -6.70
C PRO A 86 7.45 -19.03 -6.86
N THR A 87 6.60 -18.65 -5.92
CA THR A 87 5.16 -18.92 -5.99
C THR A 87 4.46 -18.13 -7.11
N PRO A 88 3.27 -18.55 -7.56
CA PRO A 88 2.41 -17.74 -8.41
C PRO A 88 2.03 -16.42 -7.73
N TYR A 89 1.83 -15.36 -8.53
CA TYR A 89 1.35 -14.08 -8.01
C TYR A 89 -0.06 -14.22 -7.44
N THR A 90 -0.23 -13.71 -6.22
CA THR A 90 -1.50 -13.61 -5.52
C THR A 90 -1.94 -12.15 -5.48
N HIS A 91 -3.18 -11.89 -5.88
CA HIS A 91 -3.74 -10.54 -6.00
C HIS A 91 -4.06 -9.94 -4.62
N MET A 92 -3.50 -8.76 -4.35
CA MET A 92 -3.70 -7.99 -3.13
C MET A 92 -4.90 -7.04 -3.28
N LYS A 93 -6.11 -7.61 -3.35
CA LYS A 93 -7.37 -6.88 -3.65
C LYS A 93 -7.60 -5.62 -2.81
N ASN A 94 -7.20 -5.66 -1.54
CA ASN A 94 -7.41 -4.56 -0.59
C ASN A 94 -6.56 -3.31 -0.91
N TYR A 95 -5.60 -3.43 -1.84
CA TYR A 95 -4.75 -2.33 -2.29
C TYR A 95 -5.09 -1.85 -3.71
N ASP A 96 -6.16 -2.36 -4.31
CA ASP A 96 -6.56 -1.92 -5.65
C ASP A 96 -6.94 -0.42 -5.65
N ILE A 97 -6.36 0.32 -6.59
CA ILE A 97 -6.65 1.74 -6.79
C ILE A 97 -7.34 1.91 -8.13
N TYR A 98 -8.53 2.50 -8.13
CA TYR A 98 -9.25 2.89 -9.33
C TYR A 98 -9.40 4.41 -9.35
N THR A 99 -8.94 5.04 -10.43
CA THR A 99 -8.98 6.50 -10.57
C THR A 99 -9.05 6.92 -12.03
N SER A 100 -9.05 8.21 -12.29
CA SER A 100 -8.96 8.76 -13.64
C SER A 100 -8.06 9.98 -13.68
N GLU A 101 -7.48 10.27 -14.83
CA GLU A 101 -6.64 11.46 -15.01
C GLU A 101 -7.38 12.73 -14.65
N LYS A 102 -8.66 12.83 -15.01
CA LYS A 102 -9.50 13.97 -14.65
C LYS A 102 -9.67 14.08 -13.14
N PHE A 103 -9.91 12.97 -12.45
CA PHE A 103 -10.00 12.94 -10.99
C PHE A 103 -8.69 13.36 -10.33
N GLN A 104 -7.55 12.79 -10.76
CA GLN A 104 -6.23 13.16 -10.21
C GLN A 104 -5.91 14.64 -10.42
N ALA A 105 -6.20 15.19 -11.61
CA ALA A 105 -5.95 16.58 -11.90
C ALA A 105 -6.88 17.53 -11.12
N ALA A 106 -8.15 17.14 -10.92
CA ALA A 106 -9.06 17.85 -10.04
C ALA A 106 -8.57 17.85 -8.59
N THR A 107 -8.11 16.72 -8.07
CA THR A 107 -7.54 16.60 -6.72
C THR A 107 -6.29 17.48 -6.56
N LYS A 108 -5.40 17.52 -7.55
CA LYS A 108 -4.24 18.43 -7.56
C LYS A 108 -4.66 19.91 -7.55
N THR A 109 -5.72 20.25 -8.28
CA THR A 109 -6.27 21.62 -8.31
C THR A 109 -6.90 22.00 -6.97
N ALA A 110 -7.64 21.07 -6.35
CA ALA A 110 -8.22 21.23 -5.03
C ALA A 110 -7.13 21.48 -3.97
N LEU A 111 -6.05 20.69 -3.99
CA LEU A 111 -4.91 20.87 -3.10
C LEU A 111 -4.24 22.24 -3.32
N GLY A 112 -4.04 22.65 -4.57
CA GLY A 112 -3.51 23.97 -4.90
C GLY A 112 -4.37 25.10 -4.32
N ALA A 113 -5.70 25.03 -4.49
CA ALA A 113 -6.63 26.00 -3.94
C ALA A 113 -6.60 26.04 -2.40
N ALA A 114 -6.54 24.88 -1.75
CA ALA A 114 -6.41 24.75 -0.30
C ALA A 114 -5.14 25.42 0.23
N VAL A 115 -4.00 25.20 -0.44
CA VAL A 115 -2.70 25.81 -0.08
C VAL A 115 -2.73 27.33 -0.27
N VAL A 116 -3.35 27.82 -1.34
CA VAL A 116 -3.49 29.28 -1.57
C VAL A 116 -4.32 29.93 -0.46
N GLU A 117 -5.43 29.32 -0.06
CA GLU A 117 -6.27 29.85 1.02
C GLU A 117 -5.54 29.83 2.38
N TRP A 118 -4.78 28.78 2.65
CA TRP A 118 -3.92 28.70 3.83
C TRP A 118 -2.83 29.79 3.83
N ALA A 119 -2.19 30.04 2.69
CA ALA A 119 -1.20 31.10 2.54
C ALA A 119 -1.81 32.50 2.76
N LYS A 120 -3.03 32.74 2.25
CA LYS A 120 -3.79 33.97 2.53
C LYS A 120 -4.07 34.15 4.02
N GLY A 121 -4.32 33.05 4.73
CA GLY A 121 -4.43 32.99 6.19
C GLY A 121 -3.11 33.16 6.94
N LYS A 122 -2.03 33.61 6.29
CA LYS A 122 -0.67 33.70 6.87
C LYS A 122 -0.19 32.36 7.45
N PHE A 123 -0.57 31.26 6.81
CA PHE A 123 -0.22 29.90 7.23
C PHE A 123 -0.83 29.49 8.58
N ILE A 124 -1.89 30.18 9.02
CA ILE A 124 -2.71 29.75 10.15
C ILE A 124 -3.81 28.83 9.58
N PRO A 125 -3.91 27.56 10.04
CA PRO A 125 -4.89 26.65 9.51
C PRO A 125 -6.31 27.07 9.93
N ASP A 126 -7.15 27.38 8.94
CA ASP A 126 -8.60 27.58 9.09
C ASP A 126 -9.29 26.45 8.31
N PRO A 127 -9.64 25.34 8.99
CA PRO A 127 -10.14 24.13 8.31
C PRO A 127 -11.36 24.38 7.43
N TRP A 128 -12.25 25.29 7.84
CA TRP A 128 -13.46 25.61 7.10
C TRP A 128 -13.14 26.28 5.76
N LYS A 129 -12.33 27.35 5.79
CA LYS A 129 -11.96 28.08 4.56
C LYS A 129 -11.11 27.25 3.62
N ILE A 130 -10.16 26.49 4.17
CA ILE A 130 -9.31 25.58 3.41
C ILE A 130 -10.17 24.50 2.71
N SER A 131 -11.16 23.94 3.41
CA SER A 131 -12.06 22.93 2.83
C SER A 131 -12.95 23.52 1.72
N ILE A 132 -13.52 24.71 1.90
CA ILE A 132 -14.30 25.38 0.86
C ILE A 132 -13.44 25.65 -0.38
N ALA A 133 -12.20 26.13 -0.19
CA ALA A 133 -11.29 26.38 -1.29
C ALA A 133 -10.93 25.07 -2.05
N ALA A 134 -10.71 23.97 -1.32
CA ALA A 134 -10.46 22.66 -1.92
C ALA A 134 -11.66 22.17 -2.76
N ILE A 135 -12.86 22.21 -2.19
CA ILE A 135 -14.11 21.81 -2.88
C ILE A 135 -14.33 22.68 -4.13
N GLY A 136 -14.14 23.99 -4.01
CA GLY A 136 -14.25 24.93 -5.12
C GLY A 136 -13.24 24.63 -6.23
N GLY A 137 -11.97 24.41 -5.89
CA GLY A 137 -10.93 24.05 -6.85
C GLY A 137 -11.23 22.73 -7.58
N PHE A 138 -11.70 21.72 -6.85
CA PHE A 138 -12.13 20.45 -7.42
C PHE A 138 -13.29 20.63 -8.42
N GLY A 139 -14.36 21.33 -7.99
CA GLY A 139 -15.56 21.54 -8.80
C GLY A 139 -15.30 22.40 -10.04
N VAL A 140 -14.53 23.47 -9.92
CA VAL A 140 -14.15 24.34 -11.05
C VAL A 140 -13.38 23.54 -12.09
N TYR A 141 -12.42 22.69 -11.68
CA TYR A 141 -11.68 21.86 -12.63
C TYR A 141 -12.61 20.93 -13.41
N TYR A 142 -13.52 20.23 -12.72
CA TYR A 142 -14.48 19.32 -13.36
C TYR A 142 -15.39 20.02 -14.37
N PHE A 143 -15.85 21.22 -14.04
CA PHE A 143 -16.72 22.01 -14.90
C PHE A 143 -15.98 22.53 -16.14
N VAL A 144 -14.81 23.13 -15.95
CA VAL A 144 -14.00 23.71 -17.05
C VAL A 144 -13.44 22.63 -17.98
N THR A 145 -13.11 21.46 -17.46
CA THR A 145 -12.60 20.33 -18.25
C THR A 145 -13.66 19.29 -18.61
N SER A 146 -14.94 19.69 -18.62
CA SER A 146 -16.09 18.85 -19.00
C SER A 146 -15.88 18.15 -20.35
N ASN A 147 -15.27 18.83 -21.32
CA ASN A 147 -15.11 18.35 -22.70
C ASN A 147 -13.82 17.55 -22.97
N LYS A 148 -12.95 17.34 -21.97
CA LYS A 148 -11.71 16.56 -22.18
C LYS A 148 -12.00 15.07 -22.05
N GLU A 149 -11.43 14.27 -22.95
CA GLU A 149 -11.44 12.81 -22.83
C GLU A 149 -10.85 12.38 -21.49
N ASN A 150 -11.48 11.39 -20.85
CA ASN A 150 -11.05 10.91 -19.55
C ASN A 150 -10.31 9.59 -19.71
N LEU A 151 -9.05 9.55 -19.32
CA LEU A 151 -8.29 8.31 -19.19
C LEU A 151 -8.49 7.74 -17.78
N PHE A 152 -8.86 6.48 -17.73
CA PHE A 152 -9.06 5.71 -16.51
C PHE A 152 -7.79 4.94 -16.19
N ILE A 153 -7.38 5.04 -14.93
CA ILE A 153 -6.17 4.41 -14.42
C ILE A 153 -6.59 3.41 -13.35
N SER A 154 -6.14 2.17 -13.46
CA SER A 154 -6.24 1.20 -12.37
C SER A 154 -4.86 0.70 -12.00
N ILE A 155 -4.57 0.66 -10.70
CA ILE A 155 -3.34 0.09 -10.16
C ILE A 155 -3.74 -1.13 -9.33
N LYS A 156 -3.22 -2.30 -9.71
CA LYS A 156 -3.38 -3.54 -8.95
C LYS A 156 -2.05 -3.97 -8.40
N TYR A 157 -2.06 -4.54 -7.20
CA TYR A 157 -0.87 -5.07 -6.57
C TYR A 157 -0.98 -6.58 -6.41
N TYR A 158 0.12 -7.27 -6.67
CA TYR A 158 0.22 -8.70 -6.46
C TYR A 158 1.49 -8.99 -5.67
N TYR A 159 1.50 -10.08 -4.91
CA TYR A 159 2.71 -10.56 -4.26
C TYR A 159 2.98 -12.01 -4.64
N ARG A 160 4.26 -12.38 -4.60
CA ARG A 160 4.68 -13.78 -4.59
C ARG A 160 5.83 -13.93 -3.61
N ALA A 161 5.91 -15.08 -2.97
CA ALA A 161 7.10 -15.46 -2.23
C ALA A 161 8.18 -15.99 -3.19
N LEU A 162 9.39 -15.47 -3.03
CA LEU A 162 10.62 -15.92 -3.68
C LEU A 162 11.37 -16.98 -2.86
N GLY A 163 11.12 -17.03 -1.55
CA GLY A 163 11.72 -17.99 -0.64
C GLY A 163 10.90 -18.21 0.64
N PRO A 164 11.34 -19.13 1.52
CA PRO A 164 10.63 -19.45 2.76
C PRO A 164 10.63 -18.34 3.81
N GLY A 165 11.46 -17.31 3.65
CA GLY A 165 11.70 -16.33 4.71
C GLY A 165 12.40 -16.95 5.92
N PHE A 166 12.52 -16.18 7.00
CA PHE A 166 13.12 -16.63 8.25
C PHE A 166 12.68 -15.76 9.44
N PHE A 167 12.78 -16.31 10.63
CA PHE A 167 12.65 -15.58 11.89
C PHE A 167 14.00 -15.06 12.36
N THR A 168 14.03 -13.78 12.72
CA THR A 168 15.18 -13.10 13.32
C THR A 168 15.40 -13.55 14.77
N GLU A 169 16.55 -13.22 15.34
CA GLU A 169 16.88 -13.44 16.75
C GLU A 169 15.87 -12.82 17.73
N ASN A 170 15.16 -11.78 17.29
CA ASN A 170 14.10 -11.11 18.05
C ASN A 170 12.71 -11.75 17.87
N GLY A 171 12.64 -12.90 17.19
CA GLY A 171 11.40 -13.62 16.92
C GLY A 171 10.52 -12.99 15.83
N ASN A 172 10.96 -11.93 15.15
CA ASN A 172 10.18 -11.31 14.05
C ASN A 172 10.42 -12.07 12.74
N PHE A 173 9.35 -12.33 12.00
CA PHE A 173 9.41 -12.93 10.68
C PHE A 173 9.85 -11.91 9.61
N ILE A 174 10.79 -12.30 8.76
CA ILE A 174 11.20 -11.60 7.55
C ILE A 174 10.93 -12.53 6.39
N GLY A 175 9.98 -12.14 5.54
CA GLY A 175 9.70 -12.89 4.31
C GLY A 175 10.66 -12.55 3.19
N ASP A 176 10.64 -13.35 2.14
CA ASP A 176 11.32 -13.07 0.87
C ASP A 176 10.25 -12.98 -0.21
N TYR A 177 9.78 -11.76 -0.47
CA TYR A 177 8.67 -11.48 -1.38
C TYR A 177 9.10 -10.63 -2.57
N GLU A 178 8.31 -10.72 -3.62
CA GLU A 178 8.29 -9.76 -4.70
C GLU A 178 6.87 -9.23 -4.86
N ILE A 179 6.74 -7.90 -4.89
CA ILE A 179 5.49 -7.20 -5.11
C ILE A 179 5.50 -6.69 -6.53
N LEU A 180 4.47 -7.04 -7.28
CA LEU A 180 4.21 -6.58 -8.64
C LEU A 180 3.12 -5.50 -8.60
N LYS A 181 3.42 -4.33 -9.13
CA LYS A 181 2.48 -3.26 -9.44
C LYS A 181 2.10 -3.33 -10.91
N GLU A 182 0.82 -3.58 -11.18
CA GLU A 182 0.23 -3.50 -12.52
C GLU A 182 -0.49 -2.16 -12.65
N ILE A 183 0.00 -1.30 -13.53
CA ILE A 183 -0.63 -0.03 -13.87
C ILE A 183 -1.31 -0.20 -15.22
N ARG A 184 -2.63 0.02 -15.26
CA ARG A 184 -3.39 0.04 -16.50
C ARG A 184 -3.90 1.43 -16.76
N VAL A 185 -3.75 1.89 -18.00
CA VAL A 185 -4.31 3.15 -18.51
C VAL A 185 -5.20 2.83 -19.70
N THR A 186 -6.46 3.24 -19.65
CA THR A 186 -7.47 2.94 -20.67
C THR A 186 -8.47 4.07 -20.83
N ALA A 187 -9.08 4.20 -22.01
CA ALA A 187 -10.20 5.11 -22.23
C ALA A 187 -11.53 4.55 -21.68
N ASN A 188 -11.58 3.26 -21.32
CA ASN A 188 -12.80 2.60 -20.86
C ASN A 188 -13.03 2.82 -19.36
N SER A 189 -14.23 3.30 -19.00
CA SER A 189 -14.62 3.56 -17.61
C SER A 189 -14.69 2.31 -16.71
N ASN A 190 -14.81 1.12 -17.29
CA ASN A 190 -14.78 -0.16 -16.56
C ASN A 190 -13.35 -0.69 -16.34
N HIS A 191 -12.32 0.11 -16.64
CA HIS A 191 -10.91 -0.25 -16.45
C HIS A 191 -10.47 -1.51 -17.22
N THR A 192 -11.04 -1.75 -18.40
CA THR A 192 -10.68 -2.87 -19.29
C THR A 192 -9.94 -2.40 -20.55
N GLY A 193 -9.13 -3.29 -21.13
CA GLY A 193 -8.31 -2.97 -22.30
C GLY A 193 -7.20 -1.96 -22.00
N GLY A 194 -6.76 -1.22 -23.01
CA GLY A 194 -5.73 -0.19 -22.90
C GLY A 194 -4.31 -0.75 -22.75
N ASN A 195 -3.41 0.10 -22.27
CA ASN A 195 -2.01 -0.24 -22.03
C ASN A 195 -1.81 -0.70 -20.59
N ILE A 196 -0.92 -1.68 -20.41
CA ILE A 196 -0.55 -2.23 -19.11
C ILE A 196 0.96 -2.09 -18.95
N GLU A 197 1.36 -1.57 -17.80
CA GLU A 197 2.75 -1.46 -17.37
C GLU A 197 2.94 -2.23 -16.05
N HIS A 198 4.10 -2.86 -15.90
CA HIS A 198 4.45 -3.68 -14.75
C HIS A 198 5.72 -3.14 -14.09
N ASP A 199 5.71 -2.94 -12.77
CA ASP A 199 6.89 -2.65 -11.94
C ASP A 199 6.94 -3.66 -10.80
N ALA A 200 8.01 -4.46 -10.73
CA ALA A 200 8.18 -5.50 -9.72
C ALA A 200 9.36 -5.16 -8.79
N ARG A 201 9.13 -5.22 -7.47
CA ARG A 201 10.12 -4.89 -6.45
C ARG A 201 10.17 -5.95 -5.36
N LYS A 202 11.37 -6.25 -4.88
CA LYS A 202 11.56 -7.15 -3.74
C LYS A 202 11.13 -6.48 -2.44
N SER A 203 10.59 -7.26 -1.52
CA SER A 203 10.11 -6.80 -0.22
C SER A 203 10.29 -7.89 0.83
N SER A 204 10.48 -7.48 2.08
CA SER A 204 10.46 -8.38 3.24
C SER A 204 9.06 -8.54 3.86
N VAL A 205 8.10 -7.72 3.41
CA VAL A 205 6.72 -7.67 3.90
C VAL A 205 5.74 -7.66 2.72
N VAL A 206 4.54 -8.17 2.93
CA VAL A 206 3.47 -8.20 1.92
C VAL A 206 2.65 -6.89 2.00
N GLU A 207 3.33 -5.78 1.77
CA GLU A 207 2.73 -4.45 1.74
C GLU A 207 3.33 -3.63 0.58
N PRO A 208 2.53 -3.04 -0.32
CA PRO A 208 3.05 -2.26 -1.44
C PRO A 208 3.64 -0.93 -0.96
N TRP A 209 4.87 -0.61 -1.38
CA TRP A 209 5.60 0.61 -0.96
C TRP A 209 6.07 1.49 -2.14
N PHE A 210 5.38 1.41 -3.29
CA PHE A 210 5.79 2.06 -4.54
C PHE A 210 5.72 3.58 -4.54
#